data_AF-A0AAW9BRD1-F1
#
_entry.id   AF-A0AAW9BRD1-F1
#
_cell.length_a   1.000
_cell.length_b   1.000
_cell.length_c   1.000
_cell.angle_alpha   90.00
_cell.angle_beta   90.00
_cell.angle_gamma   90.00
#
_symmetry.space_group_name_H-M   'P 1'
#
loop_
_entity.id
_entity.type
_entity.pdbx_description
1 polymer ?
#
loop_
_entity_poly.entity_id
_entity_poly.type
_entity_poly.pdbx_seq_one_letter_code
_entity_poly.pdbx_strand_id
1 'polypeptide(L)'
;AERWVAGIPVDYANMYPSVAFGLSMAQLELEGGLPTQGKYQIAPLCTGDPDELIPKLNEMEGEKVAKVKVGLYEPIRDGMLVNLFLESIPQLTLRLDANRAWTPEKAQQFAKYITPSLRQRITFLEEPCRAPGDSMSFAINTGIAIAWDETLQDAVRREDFSLEDLTGVK
;
A
#
# COMPACT_ATOMS: atom_id res chain seq x y z
N ALA A 1 -14.45 -25.29 -21.33
CA ALA A 1 -15.13 -24.10 -21.88
C ALA A 1 -16.64 -24.11 -21.60
N GLU A 2 -17.32 -25.26 -21.60
CA GLU A 2 -18.80 -25.31 -21.62
C GLU A 2 -19.51 -25.34 -20.25
N ARG A 3 -18.79 -25.52 -19.14
CA ARG A 3 -19.41 -25.68 -17.80
C ARG A 3 -20.17 -24.44 -17.32
N TRP A 4 -19.64 -23.25 -17.60
CA TRP A 4 -20.28 -21.96 -17.27
C TRP A 4 -21.63 -21.79 -17.97
N VAL A 5 -21.67 -22.09 -19.27
CA VAL A 5 -22.90 -22.00 -20.08
C VAL A 5 -23.96 -22.97 -19.58
N ALA A 6 -23.55 -24.08 -18.98
CA ALA A 6 -24.43 -25.06 -18.36
C ALA A 6 -24.88 -24.71 -16.93
N GLY A 7 -24.54 -23.53 -16.39
CA GLY A 7 -24.89 -23.12 -15.04
C GLY A 7 -24.20 -23.95 -13.94
N ILE A 8 -23.12 -24.64 -14.29
CA ILE A 8 -22.35 -25.44 -13.33
C ILE A 8 -21.44 -24.50 -12.53
N PRO A 9 -21.45 -24.58 -11.19
CA PRO A 9 -20.59 -23.75 -10.35
C PRO A 9 -19.11 -23.86 -10.73
N VAL A 10 -18.45 -22.72 -10.81
CA VAL A 10 -17.00 -22.63 -11.05
C VAL A 10 -16.27 -22.93 -9.75
N ASP A 11 -15.35 -23.89 -9.78
CA ASP A 11 -14.44 -24.14 -8.66
C ASP A 11 -13.26 -23.16 -8.73
N TYR A 12 -13.33 -22.08 -7.95
CA TYR A 12 -12.29 -21.05 -7.89
C TYR A 12 -11.08 -21.46 -7.05
N ALA A 13 -11.23 -22.39 -6.11
CA ALA A 13 -10.21 -22.70 -5.10
C ALA A 13 -8.93 -23.28 -5.70
N ASN A 14 -9.06 -24.00 -6.82
CA ASN A 14 -7.95 -24.65 -7.51
C ASN A 14 -7.41 -23.85 -8.72
N MET A 15 -7.87 -22.60 -8.91
CA MET A 15 -7.44 -21.75 -10.02
C MET A 15 -6.27 -20.83 -9.63
N TYR A 16 -5.51 -20.38 -10.63
CA TYR A 16 -4.60 -19.26 -10.42
C TYR A 16 -5.39 -18.01 -9.97
N PRO A 17 -4.89 -17.21 -9.01
CA PRO A 17 -5.62 -16.08 -8.45
C PRO A 17 -6.15 -15.08 -9.50
N SER A 18 -5.35 -14.81 -10.54
CA SER A 18 -5.75 -13.93 -11.65
C SER A 18 -6.93 -14.47 -12.46
N VAL A 19 -6.98 -15.79 -12.67
CA VAL A 19 -8.07 -16.47 -13.38
C VAL A 19 -9.32 -16.52 -12.50
N ALA A 20 -9.15 -16.86 -11.22
CA ALA A 20 -10.25 -16.88 -10.25
C ALA A 20 -10.92 -15.51 -10.15
N PHE A 21 -10.13 -14.45 -9.99
CA PHE A 21 -10.62 -13.08 -9.95
C PHE A 21 -11.33 -12.68 -11.24
N GLY A 22 -10.72 -12.93 -12.40
CA GLY A 22 -11.33 -12.56 -13.68
C GLY A 22 -12.70 -13.23 -13.91
N LEU A 23 -12.81 -14.52 -13.61
CA LEU A 23 -14.06 -15.27 -13.77
C LEU A 23 -15.11 -14.90 -12.71
N SER A 24 -14.71 -14.66 -11.47
CA SER A 24 -15.66 -14.26 -10.41
C SER A 24 -16.23 -12.87 -10.67
N MET A 25 -15.42 -11.92 -11.13
CA MET A 25 -15.89 -10.58 -11.50
C MET A 25 -16.84 -10.61 -12.70
N ALA A 26 -16.54 -11.42 -13.72
CA ALA A 26 -17.45 -11.62 -14.85
C ALA A 26 -18.79 -12.24 -14.41
N GLN A 27 -18.78 -13.16 -13.43
CA GLN A 27 -20.00 -13.78 -12.91
C GLN A 27 -20.83 -12.74 -12.16
N LEU A 28 -20.17 -11.99 -11.28
CA LEU A 28 -20.79 -10.94 -10.49
C LEU A 28 -21.42 -9.84 -11.37
N GLU A 29 -20.81 -9.54 -12.52
CA GLU A 29 -21.36 -8.61 -13.50
C GLU A 29 -22.64 -9.17 -14.16
N LEU A 30 -22.63 -10.43 -14.62
CA LEU A 30 -23.81 -11.08 -15.23
C LEU A 30 -24.98 -11.18 -14.26
N GLU A 31 -24.69 -11.41 -12.98
CA GLU A 31 -25.68 -11.49 -11.91
C GLU A 31 -26.17 -10.10 -11.45
N GLY A 32 -25.60 -9.01 -11.99
CA GLY A 32 -25.95 -7.64 -11.60
C GLY A 32 -25.49 -7.26 -10.18
N GLY A 33 -24.55 -8.02 -9.61
CA GLY A 33 -24.00 -7.76 -8.27
C GLY A 33 -22.94 -6.65 -8.24
N LEU A 34 -22.40 -6.26 -9.41
CA LEU A 34 -21.49 -5.13 -9.53
C LEU A 34 -22.24 -3.79 -9.64
N PRO A 35 -21.91 -2.80 -8.78
CA PRO A 35 -22.44 -1.45 -8.93
C PRO A 35 -22.06 -0.84 -10.29
N THR A 36 -23.00 -0.19 -10.95
CA THR A 36 -22.79 0.49 -12.25
C THR A 36 -22.05 1.82 -12.12
N GLN A 37 -22.05 2.41 -10.93
CA GLN A 37 -21.38 3.67 -10.63
C GLN A 37 -20.22 3.44 -9.64
N GLY A 38 -19.09 4.09 -9.89
CA GLY A 38 -17.91 4.06 -9.03
C GLY A 38 -17.28 5.44 -8.87
N LYS A 39 -16.45 5.58 -7.84
CA LYS A 39 -15.56 6.75 -7.68
C LYS A 39 -14.18 6.40 -8.22
N TYR A 40 -13.84 6.91 -9.40
CA TYR A 40 -12.56 6.64 -10.08
C TYR A 40 -11.48 7.66 -9.72
N GLN A 41 -11.42 8.06 -8.44
CA GLN A 41 -10.34 8.91 -7.94
C GLN A 41 -9.11 8.06 -7.67
N ILE A 42 -7.94 8.56 -8.06
CA ILE A 42 -6.67 7.87 -7.89
C ILE A 42 -5.75 8.68 -6.98
N ALA A 43 -4.98 8.00 -6.14
CA ALA A 43 -3.81 8.60 -5.53
C ALA A 43 -2.70 8.60 -6.59
N PRO A 44 -2.25 9.75 -7.12
CA PRO A 44 -1.19 9.78 -8.11
C PRO A 44 0.09 9.12 -7.57
N LEU A 45 0.73 8.31 -8.42
CA LEU A 45 2.05 7.77 -8.15
C LEU A 45 3.10 8.84 -8.49
N CYS A 46 3.84 9.28 -7.48
CA CYS A 46 4.89 10.27 -7.61
C CYS A 46 6.15 9.62 -8.20
N THR A 47 6.47 9.96 -9.45
CA THR A 47 7.71 9.55 -10.12
C THR A 47 8.39 10.77 -10.73
N GLY A 48 9.70 10.92 -10.52
CA GLY A 48 10.49 12.00 -11.12
C GLY A 48 10.91 13.08 -10.13
N ASP A 49 11.11 14.28 -10.64
CA ASP A 49 11.68 15.42 -9.90
C ASP A 49 10.67 16.01 -8.90
N PRO A 50 11.04 16.18 -7.61
CA PRO A 50 10.19 16.84 -6.62
C PRO A 50 9.72 18.24 -7.02
N ASP A 51 10.57 19.02 -7.69
CA ASP A 51 10.24 20.41 -8.08
C ASP A 51 9.12 20.45 -9.14
N GLU A 52 8.99 19.39 -9.95
CA GLU A 52 7.88 19.24 -10.90
C GLU A 52 6.61 18.67 -10.25
N LEU A 53 6.77 17.85 -9.22
CA LEU A 53 5.66 17.16 -8.55
C LEU A 53 4.96 18.06 -7.53
N ILE A 54 5.71 18.90 -6.80
CA ILE A 54 5.16 19.75 -5.75
C ILE A 54 4.02 20.65 -6.25
N PRO A 55 4.17 21.40 -7.36
CA PRO A 55 3.09 22.23 -7.89
C PRO A 55 1.85 21.40 -8.24
N LYS A 56 2.03 20.27 -8.93
CA LYS A 56 0.94 19.38 -9.37
C LYS A 56 0.14 18.83 -8.19
N LEU A 57 0.83 18.38 -7.14
CA LEU A 57 0.18 17.86 -5.93
C LEU A 57 -0.51 18.97 -5.13
N ASN A 58 0.03 20.18 -5.16
CA ASN A 58 -0.57 21.31 -4.45
C ASN A 58 -1.86 21.80 -5.10
N GLU A 59 -2.00 21.63 -6.42
CA GLU A 59 -3.18 21.97 -7.22
C GLU A 59 -4.28 20.90 -7.16
N MET A 60 -4.05 19.75 -6.51
CA MET A 60 -5.07 18.70 -6.36
C MET A 60 -6.32 19.23 -5.64
N GLU A 61 -7.48 18.98 -6.25
CA GLU A 61 -8.79 19.26 -5.66
C GLU A 61 -9.20 18.15 -4.67
N GLY A 62 -9.86 18.53 -3.58
CA GLY A 62 -10.32 17.58 -2.56
C GLY A 62 -9.20 17.08 -1.64
N GLU A 63 -9.28 15.82 -1.23
CA GLU A 63 -8.27 15.21 -0.36
C GLU A 63 -6.96 14.98 -1.11
N LYS A 64 -5.88 15.61 -0.63
CA LYS A 64 -4.54 15.48 -1.21
C LYS A 64 -3.90 14.19 -0.71
N VAL A 65 -4.02 13.13 -1.50
CA VAL A 65 -3.41 11.82 -1.21
C VAL A 65 -2.53 11.42 -2.38
N ALA A 66 -1.25 11.12 -2.14
CA ALA A 66 -0.33 10.65 -3.18
C ALA A 66 0.43 9.40 -2.73
N LYS A 67 0.90 8.58 -3.69
CA LYS A 67 1.74 7.40 -3.43
C LYS A 67 3.18 7.67 -3.84
N VAL A 68 4.15 7.35 -2.98
CA VAL A 68 5.60 7.47 -3.26
C VAL A 68 6.26 6.12 -3.03
N LYS A 69 7.05 5.65 -4.00
CA LYS A 69 7.94 4.49 -3.83
C LYS A 69 9.20 4.92 -3.08
N VAL A 70 9.51 4.21 -2.00
CA VAL A 70 10.74 4.38 -1.21
C VAL A 70 11.51 3.07 -1.22
N GLY A 71 12.75 3.06 -0.72
CA GLY A 71 13.61 1.87 -0.76
C GLY A 71 14.30 1.62 -2.10
N LEU A 72 14.06 2.48 -3.10
CA LEU A 72 14.79 2.50 -4.37
C LEU A 72 16.14 3.25 -4.24
N TYR A 73 16.21 4.21 -3.32
CA TYR A 73 17.42 4.98 -3.03
C TYR A 73 17.89 4.74 -1.59
N GLU A 74 18.92 5.48 -1.18
CA GLU A 74 19.38 5.46 0.20
C GLU A 74 18.26 5.95 1.15
N PRO A 75 18.03 5.29 2.29
CA PRO A 75 16.92 5.60 3.19
C PRO A 75 16.89 7.06 3.67
N ILE A 76 18.07 7.67 3.79
CA ILE A 76 18.23 9.08 4.14
C ILE A 76 17.58 9.98 3.08
N ARG A 77 17.87 9.72 1.81
CA ARG A 77 17.33 10.49 0.68
C ARG A 77 15.82 10.36 0.62
N ASP A 78 15.31 9.13 0.77
CA ASP A 78 13.86 8.88 0.79
C ASP A 78 13.19 9.63 1.95
N GLY A 79 13.79 9.62 3.14
CA GLY A 79 13.25 10.32 4.32
C GLY A 79 13.22 11.83 4.12
N MET A 80 14.30 12.41 3.59
CA MET A 80 14.36 13.84 3.25
C MET A 80 13.32 14.23 2.20
N LEU A 81 13.13 13.39 1.17
CA LEU A 81 12.17 13.63 0.11
C LEU A 81 10.72 13.59 0.62
N VAL A 82 10.39 12.58 1.42
CA VAL A 82 9.07 12.47 2.06
C VAL A 82 8.82 13.68 2.96
N ASN A 83 9.81 14.08 3.77
CA ASN A 83 9.68 15.26 4.62
C ASN A 83 9.46 16.54 3.81
N LEU A 84 10.20 16.73 2.71
CA LEU A 84 10.03 17.86 1.78
C LEU A 84 8.61 17.94 1.22
N PHE A 85 8.04 16.82 0.73
CA PHE A 85 6.67 16.82 0.23
C PHE A 85 5.66 17.20 1.30
N LEU A 86 5.80 16.64 2.50
CA LEU A 86 4.91 16.95 3.61
C LEU A 86 5.03 18.43 4.01
N GLU A 87 6.24 18.96 4.17
CA GLU A 87 6.47 20.37 4.52
C GLU A 87 5.94 21.34 3.45
N SER A 88 6.15 21.02 2.18
CA SER A 88 5.84 21.92 1.07
C SER A 88 4.36 21.97 0.72
N ILE A 89 3.61 20.89 0.99
CA ILE A 89 2.21 20.76 0.57
C ILE A 89 1.32 20.62 1.81
N PRO A 90 0.64 21.71 2.22
CA PRO A 90 -0.30 21.67 3.32
C PRO A 90 -1.38 20.61 3.10
N GLN A 91 -1.72 19.87 4.14
CA GLN A 91 -2.76 18.83 4.14
C GLN A 91 -2.49 17.60 3.25
N LEU A 92 -1.35 17.53 2.54
CA LEU A 92 -0.96 16.32 1.84
C LEU A 92 -0.81 15.17 2.82
N THR A 93 -1.39 14.03 2.48
CA THR A 93 -1.09 12.74 3.09
C THR A 93 -0.43 11.81 2.09
N LEU A 94 0.49 10.98 2.57
CA LEU A 94 1.31 10.11 1.74
C LEU A 94 1.07 8.64 2.05
N ARG A 95 0.89 7.86 0.99
CA ARG A 95 1.02 6.40 1.00
C ARG A 95 2.44 6.09 0.55
N LEU A 96 3.19 5.41 1.39
CA LEU A 96 4.56 5.03 1.07
C LEU A 96 4.62 3.53 0.82
N ASP A 97 5.57 3.10 0.01
CA ASP A 97 5.72 1.69 -0.31
C ASP A 97 7.20 1.37 -0.54
N ALA A 98 7.72 0.52 0.34
CA ALA A 98 9.13 0.13 0.39
C ALA A 98 9.38 -1.26 -0.20
N ASN A 99 8.34 -2.04 -0.52
CA ASN A 99 8.45 -3.43 -1.01
C ASN A 99 9.52 -4.26 -0.28
N ARG A 100 9.52 -4.25 1.06
CA ARG A 100 10.46 -5.00 1.91
C ARG A 100 11.94 -4.63 1.71
N ALA A 101 12.24 -3.42 1.26
CA ALA A 101 13.59 -3.03 0.87
C ALA A 101 14.59 -2.88 2.03
N TRP A 102 14.13 -2.61 3.26
CA TRP A 102 15.02 -2.20 4.34
C TRP A 102 15.32 -3.28 5.39
N THR A 103 16.47 -3.11 6.02
CA THR A 103 16.76 -3.68 7.35
C THR A 103 16.17 -2.75 8.42
N PRO A 104 16.02 -3.19 9.69
CA PRO A 104 15.56 -2.33 10.78
C PRO A 104 16.34 -1.01 10.88
N GLU A 105 17.66 -1.06 10.73
CA GLU A 105 18.53 0.11 10.84
C GLU A 105 18.27 1.11 9.71
N LYS A 106 18.08 0.61 8.48
CA LYS A 106 17.75 1.44 7.32
C LYS A 106 16.38 2.10 7.46
N ALA A 107 15.38 1.37 7.93
CA ALA A 107 14.05 1.92 8.20
C ALA A 107 14.13 3.01 9.29
N GLN A 108 14.90 2.79 10.36
CA GLN A 108 15.14 3.80 11.39
C GLN A 108 15.88 5.04 10.85
N GLN A 109 16.85 4.85 9.94
CA GLN A 109 17.50 5.97 9.27
C GLN A 109 16.51 6.80 8.46
N PHE A 110 15.62 6.17 7.69
CA PHE A 110 14.55 6.86 6.97
C PHE A 110 13.68 7.73 7.90
N ALA A 111 13.17 7.15 8.99
CA ALA A 111 12.28 7.86 9.91
C ALA A 111 12.94 9.04 10.65
N LYS A 112 14.26 9.03 10.84
CA LYS A 112 15.00 10.14 11.47
C LYS A 112 14.93 11.45 10.68
N TYR A 113 14.76 11.37 9.35
CA TYR A 113 14.68 12.55 8.49
C TYR A 113 13.26 13.09 8.31
N ILE A 114 12.27 12.46 8.93
CA ILE A 114 10.89 12.91 8.91
C ILE A 114 10.55 13.56 10.24
N THR A 115 10.22 14.85 10.18
CA THR A 115 9.82 15.65 11.33
C THR A 115 8.69 14.94 12.10
N PRO A 116 8.81 14.70 13.41
CA PRO A 116 7.85 13.89 14.17
C PRO A 116 6.39 14.34 14.06
N SER A 117 6.14 15.65 14.01
CA SER A 117 4.78 16.21 13.85
C SER A 117 4.15 15.90 12.49
N LEU A 118 4.95 15.57 11.47
CA LEU A 118 4.49 15.28 10.11
C LEU A 118 4.22 13.80 9.88
N ARG A 119 4.72 12.91 10.73
CA ARG A 119 4.59 11.45 10.56
C ARG A 119 3.14 10.96 10.48
N GLN A 120 2.24 11.65 11.16
CA GLN A 120 0.79 11.37 11.14
C GLN A 120 0.11 11.76 9.83
N ARG A 121 0.81 12.45 8.92
CA ARG A 121 0.38 12.64 7.52
C ARG A 121 0.89 11.53 6.58
N ILE A 122 1.65 10.56 7.10
CA ILE A 122 1.90 9.31 6.37
C ILE A 122 0.73 8.39 6.71
N THR A 123 -0.16 8.17 5.74
CA THR A 123 -1.34 7.30 5.91
C THR A 123 -0.91 5.89 6.29
N PHE A 124 0.11 5.39 5.59
CA PHE A 124 0.83 4.17 5.92
C PHE A 124 2.14 4.10 5.11
N LEU A 125 3.04 3.23 5.56
CA LEU A 125 4.19 2.77 4.81
C LEU A 125 4.07 1.25 4.60
N GLU A 126 3.85 0.84 3.36
CA GLU A 126 3.74 -0.57 2.97
C GLU A 126 5.10 -1.25 3.10
N GLU A 127 5.13 -2.32 3.91
CA GLU A 127 6.20 -3.32 3.93
C GLU A 127 7.61 -2.71 4.10
N PRO A 128 7.89 -1.93 5.17
CA PRO A 128 9.20 -1.27 5.35
C PRO A 128 10.38 -2.25 5.33
N CYS A 129 10.24 -3.33 6.10
CA CYS A 129 11.30 -4.29 6.35
C CYS A 129 10.95 -5.66 5.76
N ARG A 130 11.98 -6.49 5.56
CA ARG A 130 11.82 -7.87 5.05
C ARG A 130 11.00 -8.77 5.95
N ALA A 131 11.23 -8.69 7.26
CA ALA A 131 10.49 -9.47 8.23
C ALA A 131 9.30 -8.66 8.76
N PRO A 132 8.09 -9.23 8.82
CA PRO A 132 6.93 -8.54 9.39
C PRO A 132 7.16 -8.05 10.84
N GLY A 133 7.86 -8.83 11.66
CA GLY A 133 8.20 -8.42 13.03
C GLY A 133 9.06 -7.14 13.10
N ASP A 134 9.96 -6.95 12.14
CA ASP A 134 10.79 -5.75 12.05
C ASP A 134 9.98 -4.53 11.59
N SER A 135 9.07 -4.74 10.62
CA SER A 135 8.14 -3.71 10.16
C SER A 135 7.23 -3.24 11.29
N MET A 136 6.72 -4.17 12.10
CA MET A 136 5.90 -3.85 13.27
C MET A 136 6.69 -3.11 14.35
N SER A 137 7.92 -3.56 14.64
CA SER A 137 8.82 -2.87 15.56
C SER A 137 9.13 -1.45 15.09
N PHE A 138 9.31 -1.24 13.78
CA PHE A 138 9.46 0.08 13.18
C PHE A 138 8.22 0.97 13.42
N ALA A 139 7.01 0.44 13.21
CA ALA A 139 5.77 1.19 13.44
C ALA A 139 5.65 1.65 14.89
N ILE A 140 5.87 0.74 15.85
CA ILE A 140 5.83 1.02 17.29
C ILE A 140 6.87 2.09 17.69
N ASN A 141 8.11 1.94 17.21
CA ASN A 141 9.22 2.82 17.61
C ASN A 141 9.15 4.22 16.99
N THR A 142 8.51 4.37 15.83
CA THR A 142 8.52 5.63 15.06
C THR A 142 7.19 6.37 15.09
N GLY A 143 6.09 5.66 15.37
CA GLY A 143 4.72 6.17 15.25
C GLY A 143 4.26 6.31 13.79
N ILE A 144 5.00 5.78 12.81
CA ILE A 144 4.58 5.75 11.41
C ILE A 144 3.73 4.50 11.19
N ALA A 145 2.49 4.69 10.74
CA ALA A 145 1.61 3.58 10.40
C ALA A 145 2.21 2.73 9.28
N ILE A 146 1.99 1.42 9.32
CA ILE A 146 2.42 0.49 8.27
C ILE A 146 1.24 -0.20 7.62
N ALA A 147 1.46 -0.74 6.42
CA ALA A 147 0.50 -1.59 5.73
C ALA A 147 1.18 -2.86 5.21
N TRP A 148 0.38 -3.91 5.02
CA TRP A 148 0.81 -5.20 4.49
C TRP A 148 0.34 -5.36 3.04
N ASP A 149 1.22 -5.84 2.17
CA ASP A 149 0.91 -6.22 0.77
C ASP A 149 1.44 -7.63 0.49
N GLU A 150 2.75 -7.78 0.24
CA GLU A 150 3.32 -9.08 -0.07
C GLU A 150 3.16 -10.07 1.11
N THR A 151 3.08 -9.57 2.34
CA THR A 151 2.84 -10.42 3.52
C THR A 151 1.48 -11.10 3.46
N LEU A 152 0.45 -10.43 2.94
CA LEU A 152 -0.86 -11.04 2.77
C LEU A 152 -0.84 -12.10 1.65
N GLN A 153 -0.09 -11.86 0.57
CA GLN A 153 0.05 -12.79 -0.54
C GLN A 153 0.80 -14.08 -0.13
N ASP A 154 1.84 -13.94 0.69
CA ASP A 154 2.55 -15.08 1.28
C ASP A 154 1.64 -15.85 2.25
N ALA A 155 0.88 -15.12 3.07
CA ALA A 155 0.06 -15.69 4.12
C ALA A 155 -1.15 -16.47 3.60
N VAL A 156 -1.84 -15.98 2.57
CA VAL A 156 -3.01 -16.66 1.95
C VAL A 156 -2.67 -18.06 1.41
N ARG A 157 -1.39 -18.38 1.20
CA ARG A 157 -0.95 -19.73 0.79
C ARG A 157 -0.93 -20.73 1.94
N ARG A 158 -1.06 -20.26 3.18
CA ARG A 158 -1.12 -21.11 4.36
C ARG A 158 -2.58 -21.38 4.72
N GLU A 159 -2.91 -22.64 4.96
CA GLU A 159 -4.26 -23.05 5.37
C GLU A 159 -4.65 -22.52 6.76
N ASP A 160 -3.68 -22.19 7.61
CA ASP A 160 -3.86 -21.74 9.00
C ASP A 160 -3.74 -20.22 9.17
N PHE A 161 -3.73 -19.44 8.09
CA PHE A 161 -3.57 -17.99 8.18
C PHE A 161 -4.76 -17.31 8.87
N SER A 162 -4.48 -16.53 9.92
CA SER A 162 -5.39 -15.52 10.46
C SER A 162 -4.81 -14.11 10.27
N LEU A 163 -5.66 -13.17 9.83
CA LEU A 163 -5.28 -11.75 9.74
C LEU A 163 -4.83 -11.19 11.10
N GLU A 164 -5.39 -11.72 12.19
CA GLU A 164 -5.08 -11.32 13.57
C GLU A 164 -3.59 -11.45 13.89
N ASP A 165 -2.90 -12.45 13.31
CA ASP A 165 -1.47 -12.69 13.47
C ASP A 165 -0.60 -11.51 12.97
N LEU A 166 -1.14 -10.69 12.06
CA LEU A 166 -0.46 -9.55 11.45
C LEU A 166 -0.80 -8.21 12.09
N THR A 167 -1.74 -8.18 13.04
CA THR A 167 -2.15 -6.97 13.74
C THR A 167 -1.29 -6.69 14.98
N GLY A 168 -0.46 -7.65 15.39
CA GLY A 168 0.32 -7.60 16.64
C GLY A 168 -0.54 -7.56 17.90
N VAL A 169 -1.85 -7.73 17.78
CA VAL A 169 -2.79 -7.92 18.89
C VAL A 169 -2.89 -9.43 19.11
N LYS A 170 -2.29 -9.93 20.20
CA LYS A 170 -2.68 -11.18 20.83
C LYS A 170 -3.56 -10.87 22.03
#